data_AF-A0A3D5RW51-F1
#
_entry.id   AF-A0A3D5RW51-F1
#
_cell.length_a   1.000
_cell.length_b   1.000
_cell.length_c   1.000
_cell.angle_alpha   90.00
_cell.angle_beta   90.00
_cell.angle_gamma   90.00
#
_symmetry.space_group_name_H-M   'P 1'
#
loop_
_entity.id
_entity.type
_entity.pdbx_description
1 polymer ?
#
loop_
_entity_poly.entity_id
_entity_poly.type
_entity_poly.pdbx_seq_one_letter_code
_entity_poly.pdbx_strand_id
1 'polypeptide(L)'
;MLEYLEIEGYKSIKELKIELRPINILIGSNGAGKSNFISFFKLLRAIFNQRLQRFVLEEGKADNLLYFGRKTTKELYGSVYFRDDHDKVAGYGFRLVPSKEGRLFFSNEGIGKNLEPFKFGDGLTLVASYTEESEASRELYKSPEQVRQSIKNIIQYHFNDTTATSAIRKESEINDNRYLKHDGSNLAAMLYYLKVKHPIVFKRIEKTVRRVAPFFNEFILEPDRLNERLIELRWNETDDPDSNFGASQFSDGT
;
A
#
# COMPACT_ATOMS: atom_id res chain seq x y z
N MET A 1 8.53 9.54 4.75
CA MET A 1 7.16 9.35 5.27
C MET A 1 6.20 10.24 4.51
N LEU A 2 5.01 9.75 4.14
CA LEU A 2 3.96 10.58 3.51
C LEU A 2 3.30 11.47 4.57
N GLU A 3 3.25 12.78 4.33
CA GLU A 3 2.72 13.77 5.30
C GLU A 3 1.55 14.58 4.76
N TYR A 4 1.43 14.71 3.46
CA TYR A 4 0.32 15.44 2.85
C TYR A 4 -0.07 14.84 1.53
N LEU A 5 -1.38 14.86 1.28
CA LEU A 5 -2.00 14.33 0.08
C LEU A 5 -3.16 15.24 -0.33
N GLU A 6 -3.19 15.55 -1.62
CA GLU A 6 -4.25 16.26 -2.30
C GLU A 6 -4.78 15.43 -3.48
N ILE A 7 -6.10 15.34 -3.58
CA ILE A 7 -6.78 14.61 -4.65
C ILE A 7 -7.95 15.46 -5.13
N GLU A 8 -8.07 15.64 -6.44
CA GLU A 8 -9.26 16.22 -7.05
C GLU A 8 -9.73 15.37 -8.22
N GLY A 9 -11.04 15.21 -8.35
CA GLY A 9 -11.66 14.56 -9.50
C GLY A 9 -11.47 13.05 -9.59
N TYR A 10 -11.25 12.34 -8.47
CA TYR A 10 -10.98 10.89 -8.47
C TYR A 10 -12.11 10.05 -7.86
N LYS A 11 -12.75 9.19 -8.66
CA LYS A 11 -13.83 8.27 -8.26
C LYS A 11 -14.95 8.99 -7.48
N SER A 12 -15.10 8.74 -6.18
CA SER A 12 -16.10 9.44 -5.34
C SER A 12 -15.56 10.71 -4.69
N ILE A 13 -14.28 11.04 -4.89
CA ILE A 13 -13.59 12.18 -4.28
C ILE A 13 -13.62 13.35 -5.27
N LYS A 14 -14.43 14.37 -4.94
CA LYS A 14 -14.44 15.63 -5.70
C LYS A 14 -13.17 16.43 -5.43
N GLU A 15 -12.86 16.66 -4.16
CA GLU A 15 -11.68 17.34 -3.64
C GLU A 15 -11.38 16.78 -2.26
N LEU A 16 -10.11 16.56 -1.94
CA LEU A 16 -9.63 16.11 -0.65
C LEU A 16 -8.23 16.67 -0.40
N LYS A 17 -8.02 17.27 0.77
CA LYS A 17 -6.74 17.74 1.29
C LYS A 17 -6.56 17.16 2.67
N ILE A 18 -5.48 16.40 2.90
CA ILE A 18 -5.27 15.71 4.16
C ILE A 18 -3.81 15.73 4.57
N GLU A 19 -3.57 16.11 5.83
CA GLU A 19 -2.31 15.87 6.52
C GLU A 19 -2.32 14.46 7.11
N LEU A 20 -1.25 13.72 6.89
CA LEU A 20 -1.07 12.35 7.32
C LEU A 20 -0.02 12.29 8.44
N ARG A 21 -0.37 11.58 9.51
CA ARG A 21 0.49 11.27 10.66
C ARG A 21 1.07 9.86 10.52
N PRO A 22 1.99 9.43 11.40
CA PRO A 22 2.55 8.07 11.32
C PRO A 22 1.48 6.97 11.39
N ILE A 23 0.35 7.26 12.05
CA ILE A 23 -0.82 6.40 12.14
C ILE A 23 -2.05 7.26 11.79
N ASN A 24 -2.86 6.80 10.85
CA ASN A 24 -4.12 7.44 10.45
C ASN A 24 -5.24 6.41 10.49
N ILE A 25 -6.36 6.73 11.13
CA ILE A 25 -7.54 5.86 11.21
C ILE A 25 -8.66 6.49 10.38
N LEU A 26 -9.11 5.80 9.34
CA LEU A 26 -10.19 6.27 8.46
C LEU A 26 -11.54 5.71 8.92
N ILE A 27 -12.40 6.57 9.46
CA ILE A 27 -13.74 6.21 9.96
C ILE A 27 -14.80 6.90 9.09
N GLY A 28 -15.90 6.20 8.80
CA GLY A 28 -17.02 6.76 8.05
C GLY A 28 -18.02 5.69 7.62
N SER A 29 -19.19 6.11 7.16
CA SER A 29 -20.23 5.20 6.66
C SER A 29 -19.81 4.44 5.39
N ASN A 30 -20.58 3.41 5.03
CA ASN A 30 -20.45 2.75 3.73
C ASN A 30 -20.74 3.76 2.61
N GLY A 31 -19.90 3.75 1.56
CA GLY A 31 -20.01 4.73 0.47
C GLY A 31 -19.35 6.09 0.72
N ALA A 32 -18.83 6.37 1.93
CA ALA A 32 -18.16 7.64 2.25
C ALA A 32 -16.82 7.88 1.50
N GLY A 33 -16.39 6.97 0.62
CA GLY A 33 -15.19 7.15 -0.20
C GLY A 33 -13.89 6.60 0.42
N LYS A 34 -13.93 5.95 1.59
CA LYS A 34 -12.73 5.34 2.23
C LYS A 34 -11.96 4.41 1.29
N SER A 35 -12.66 3.48 0.62
CA SER A 35 -12.03 2.55 -0.32
C SER A 35 -11.48 3.27 -1.55
N ASN A 36 -12.12 4.37 -1.98
CA ASN A 36 -11.63 5.17 -3.10
C ASN A 36 -10.37 5.94 -2.72
N PHE A 37 -10.32 6.52 -1.52
CA PHE A 37 -9.09 7.09 -0.96
C PHE A 37 -7.94 6.08 -0.96
N ILE A 38 -8.17 4.88 -0.43
CA ILE A 38 -7.14 3.83 -0.44
C ILE A 38 -6.77 3.42 -1.88
N SER A 39 -7.73 3.36 -2.80
CA SER A 39 -7.45 3.02 -4.20
C SER A 39 -6.60 4.06 -4.93
N PHE A 40 -6.55 5.32 -4.47
CA PHE A 40 -5.70 6.35 -5.07
C PHE A 40 -4.21 5.97 -4.98
N PHE A 41 -3.81 5.29 -3.90
CA PHE A 41 -2.45 4.75 -3.77
C PHE A 41 -2.14 3.68 -4.81
N LYS A 42 -3.14 2.93 -5.30
CA LYS A 42 -2.95 2.00 -6.43
C LYS A 42 -2.64 2.76 -7.71
N LEU A 43 -3.35 3.87 -7.96
CA LEU A 43 -3.07 4.76 -9.10
C LEU A 43 -1.64 5.32 -9.03
N LEU A 44 -1.22 5.85 -7.89
CA LEU A 44 0.17 6.34 -7.69
C LEU A 44 1.21 5.26 -8.00
N ARG A 45 0.99 4.02 -7.56
CA ARG A 45 1.89 2.91 -7.88
C ARG A 45 1.85 2.53 -9.35
N ALA A 46 0.68 2.55 -10.00
CA ALA A 46 0.57 2.26 -11.42
C ALA A 46 1.37 3.26 -12.26
N ILE A 47 1.23 4.55 -11.94
CA ILE A 47 2.01 5.66 -12.50
C ILE A 47 3.51 5.38 -12.37
N PHE A 48 4.01 5.13 -11.15
CA PHE A 48 5.45 4.95 -10.91
C PHE A 48 6.03 3.64 -11.46
N ASN A 49 5.18 2.71 -11.86
CA ASN A 49 5.57 1.46 -12.48
C ASN A 49 5.40 1.47 -14.01
N GLN A 50 5.13 2.63 -14.63
CA GLN A 50 4.88 2.75 -16.09
C GLN A 50 3.70 1.87 -16.55
N ARG A 51 2.62 1.88 -15.77
CA ARG A 51 1.43 1.04 -15.98
C ARG A 51 0.14 1.86 -15.91
N LEU A 52 0.18 3.17 -16.13
CA LEU A 52 -1.02 4.01 -16.08
C LEU A 52 -2.05 3.51 -17.09
N GLN A 53 -1.65 3.29 -18.35
CA GLN A 53 -2.60 2.88 -19.39
C GLN A 53 -3.26 1.54 -19.07
N ARG A 54 -2.48 0.58 -18.56
CA ARG A 54 -2.99 -0.72 -18.12
C ARG A 54 -3.96 -0.58 -16.96
N PHE A 55 -3.61 0.20 -15.93
CA PHE A 55 -4.47 0.44 -14.78
C PHE A 55 -5.81 1.07 -15.18
N VAL A 56 -5.78 2.07 -16.07
CA VAL A 56 -7.00 2.71 -16.60
C VAL A 56 -7.89 1.68 -17.31
N LEU A 57 -7.32 0.77 -18.10
CA LEU A 57 -8.09 -0.29 -18.75
C LEU A 57 -8.70 -1.27 -17.75
N GLU A 58 -7.91 -1.74 -16.77
CA GLU A 58 -8.36 -2.68 -15.73
C GLU A 58 -9.48 -2.09 -14.84
N GLU A 59 -9.46 -0.78 -14.60
CA GLU A 59 -10.48 -0.07 -13.81
C GLU A 59 -11.74 0.32 -14.63
N GLY A 60 -11.82 -0.06 -15.91
CA GLY A 60 -12.97 0.22 -16.77
C GLY A 60 -12.96 1.61 -17.40
N LYS A 61 -11.77 2.11 -17.76
CA LYS A 61 -11.50 3.38 -18.45
C LYS A 61 -11.66 4.63 -17.58
N ALA A 62 -11.35 5.78 -18.16
CA ALA A 62 -11.31 7.08 -17.49
C ALA A 62 -12.63 7.46 -16.78
N ASP A 63 -13.80 7.08 -17.29
CA ASP A 63 -15.08 7.43 -16.66
C ASP A 63 -15.25 6.83 -15.26
N ASN A 64 -14.69 5.65 -15.02
CA ASN A 64 -14.73 5.00 -13.71
C ASN A 64 -13.71 5.57 -12.72
N LEU A 65 -12.65 6.21 -13.23
CA LEU A 65 -11.62 6.85 -12.41
C LEU A 65 -11.92 8.32 -12.12
N LEU A 66 -12.67 8.99 -12.98
CA LEU A 66 -13.01 10.40 -12.84
C LEU A 66 -14.27 10.61 -11.99
N TYR A 67 -14.29 11.67 -11.19
CA TYR A 67 -15.46 12.02 -10.39
C TYR A 67 -16.69 12.30 -11.27
N PHE A 68 -17.70 11.44 -11.17
CA PHE A 68 -18.86 11.44 -12.08
C PHE A 68 -18.49 11.48 -13.57
N GLY A 69 -17.39 10.81 -13.93
CA GLY A 69 -16.93 10.63 -15.29
C GLY A 69 -16.50 11.92 -16.02
N ARG A 70 -16.19 11.76 -17.32
CA ARG A 70 -15.63 12.83 -18.17
C ARG A 70 -16.59 13.97 -18.45
N LYS A 71 -17.90 13.76 -18.27
CA LYS A 71 -18.94 14.81 -18.42
C LYS A 71 -18.85 15.86 -17.31
N THR A 72 -18.44 15.44 -16.11
CA THR A 72 -18.38 16.29 -14.92
C THR A 72 -16.96 16.75 -14.64
N THR A 73 -16.00 15.84 -14.76
CA THR A 73 -14.61 16.07 -14.37
C THR A 73 -13.72 16.10 -15.61
N LYS A 74 -13.09 17.27 -15.84
CA LYS A 74 -12.21 17.51 -17.00
C LYS A 74 -10.79 17.01 -16.77
N GLU A 75 -10.35 16.96 -15.53
CA GLU A 75 -9.02 16.53 -15.13
C GLU A 75 -9.05 15.88 -13.76
N LEU A 76 -8.16 14.91 -13.55
CA LEU A 76 -7.84 14.33 -12.24
C LEU A 76 -6.54 14.95 -11.78
N TYR A 77 -6.52 15.50 -10.57
CA TYR A 77 -5.32 16.04 -9.95
C TYR A 77 -4.92 15.21 -8.73
N GLY A 78 -3.62 15.04 -8.56
CA GLY A 78 -3.03 14.39 -7.41
C GLY A 78 -1.73 15.04 -7.02
N SER A 79 -1.52 15.27 -5.72
CA SER A 79 -0.24 15.71 -5.18
C SER A 79 0.07 15.07 -3.84
N VAL A 80 1.32 14.65 -3.65
CA VAL A 80 1.81 13.97 -2.44
C VAL A 80 3.14 14.55 -2.01
N TYR A 81 3.31 14.68 -0.70
CA TYR A 81 4.53 15.23 -0.08
C TYR A 81 5.07 14.28 0.96
N PHE A 82 6.37 14.03 0.89
CA PHE A 82 7.10 13.12 1.74
C PHE A 82 8.20 13.85 2.49
N ARG A 83 8.32 13.59 3.79
CA ARG A 83 9.46 14.02 4.62
C ARG A 83 10.45 12.88 4.83
N ASP A 84 11.75 13.13 4.70
CA ASP A 84 12.78 12.16 5.09
C ASP A 84 13.21 12.32 6.56
N ASP A 85 14.12 11.45 7.00
CA ASP A 85 14.64 11.46 8.37
C ASP A 85 15.52 12.69 8.68
N HIS A 86 15.85 13.50 7.66
CA HIS A 86 16.62 14.74 7.76
C HIS A 86 15.74 15.98 7.60
N ASP A 87 14.42 15.85 7.79
CA ASP A 87 13.43 16.93 7.73
C ASP A 87 13.26 17.57 6.33
N LYS A 88 13.76 16.92 5.28
CA LYS A 88 13.63 17.41 3.89
C LYS A 88 12.33 16.92 3.27
N VAL A 89 11.59 17.86 2.69
CA VAL A 89 10.34 17.58 1.99
C VAL A 89 10.59 17.42 0.49
N ALA A 90 10.14 16.30 -0.05
CA ALA A 90 10.03 16.07 -1.49
C ALA A 90 8.57 15.89 -1.89
N GLY A 91 8.22 16.36 -3.08
CA GLY A 91 6.84 16.37 -3.56
C GLY A 91 6.74 15.77 -4.95
N TYR A 92 5.59 15.17 -5.24
CA TYR A 92 5.19 14.72 -6.57
C TYR A 92 3.77 15.18 -6.83
N GLY A 93 3.50 15.62 -8.06
CA GLY A 93 2.18 16.08 -8.46
C GLY A 93 1.93 15.85 -9.94
N PHE A 94 0.67 15.64 -10.29
CA PHE A 94 0.28 15.35 -11.65
C PHE A 94 -1.15 15.78 -11.92
N ARG A 95 -1.43 16.06 -13.19
CA ARG A 95 -2.76 16.27 -13.75
C ARG A 95 -2.96 15.30 -14.89
N LEU A 96 -4.05 14.51 -14.83
CA LEU A 96 -4.45 13.60 -15.88
C LEU A 96 -5.68 14.11 -16.60
N VAL A 97 -5.63 14.14 -17.93
CA VAL A 97 -6.77 14.49 -18.78
C VAL A 97 -7.25 13.28 -19.57
N PRO A 98 -8.58 13.11 -19.74
CA PRO A 98 -9.13 12.00 -20.50
C PRO A 98 -9.09 12.22 -22.00
N SER A 99 -8.84 11.16 -22.78
CA SER A 99 -9.12 11.16 -24.23
C SER A 99 -10.54 10.72 -24.55
N LYS A 100 -10.93 10.88 -25.83
CA LYS A 100 -12.20 10.35 -26.37
C LYS A 100 -12.33 8.84 -26.19
N GLU A 101 -11.22 8.10 -26.30
CA GLU A 101 -11.16 6.64 -26.16
C GLU A 101 -11.29 6.14 -24.71
N GLY A 102 -11.24 7.06 -23.74
CA GLY A 102 -11.31 6.74 -22.30
C GLY A 102 -9.96 6.39 -21.69
N ARG A 103 -8.84 6.77 -22.33
CA ARG A 103 -7.50 6.73 -21.74
C ARG A 103 -7.25 8.00 -20.89
N LEU A 104 -6.24 7.97 -20.03
CA LEU A 104 -5.77 9.14 -19.26
C LEU A 104 -4.34 9.49 -19.65
N PHE A 105 -4.02 10.78 -19.77
CA PHE A 105 -2.72 11.29 -20.17
C PHE A 105 -2.28 12.38 -19.22
N PHE A 106 -0.97 12.48 -18.97
CA PHE A 106 -0.44 13.59 -18.19
C PHE A 106 -0.58 14.88 -18.99
N SER A 107 -1.40 15.83 -18.53
CA SER A 107 -1.31 17.21 -19.01
C SER A 107 -0.08 17.89 -18.38
N ASN A 108 0.15 17.62 -17.11
CA ASN A 108 1.31 18.08 -16.36
C ASN A 108 1.76 17.00 -15.39
N GLU A 109 3.07 16.86 -15.24
CA GLU A 109 3.70 16.04 -14.23
C GLU A 109 4.86 16.84 -13.63
N GLY A 110 4.95 16.89 -12.30
CA GLY A 110 5.96 17.67 -11.61
C GLY A 110 6.52 16.96 -10.39
N ILE A 111 7.77 17.29 -10.07
CA ILE A 111 8.48 16.74 -8.93
C ILE A 111 9.34 17.82 -8.27
N GLY A 112 9.52 17.76 -6.96
CA GLY A 112 10.27 18.76 -6.20
C GLY A 112 11.00 18.17 -5.01
N LYS A 113 12.02 18.87 -4.53
CA LYS A 113 12.82 18.55 -3.33
C LYS A 113 13.13 19.81 -2.55
N ASN A 114 13.45 19.66 -1.27
CA ASN A 114 13.70 20.78 -0.35
C ASN A 114 12.55 21.80 -0.41
N LEU A 115 11.32 21.29 -0.48
CA LEU A 115 10.13 22.14 -0.49
C LEU A 115 9.94 22.73 0.89
N GLU A 116 9.45 23.97 0.94
CA GLU A 116 9.10 24.62 2.19
C GLU A 116 8.06 23.76 2.94
N PRO A 117 8.29 23.43 4.22
CA PRO A 117 7.31 22.71 5.02
C PRO A 117 5.97 23.44 4.97
N PHE A 118 4.90 22.75 4.59
CA PHE A 118 3.52 23.22 4.69
C PHE A 118 3.10 24.39 3.77
N LYS A 119 3.92 24.78 2.77
CA LYS A 119 3.42 25.59 1.65
C LYS A 119 2.80 24.68 0.59
N PHE A 120 1.48 24.61 0.58
CA PHE A 120 0.72 23.86 -0.41
C PHE A 120 0.83 24.50 -1.79
N GLY A 121 1.06 23.68 -2.82
CA GLY A 121 0.74 24.02 -4.20
C GLY A 121 1.84 24.63 -5.07
N ASP A 122 3.01 25.01 -4.53
CA ASP A 122 4.08 25.63 -5.32
C ASP A 122 5.47 25.07 -5.00
N GLY A 123 6.25 24.80 -6.05
CA GLY A 123 7.64 24.32 -5.96
C GLY A 123 7.94 23.02 -6.70
N LEU A 124 6.94 22.38 -7.31
CA LEU A 124 7.18 21.25 -8.20
C LEU A 124 7.74 21.75 -9.54
N THR A 125 8.86 21.19 -9.95
CA THR A 125 9.42 21.43 -11.28
C THR A 125 8.68 20.55 -12.29
N LEU A 126 8.17 21.15 -13.37
CA LEU A 126 7.54 20.41 -14.47
C LEU A 126 8.56 19.46 -15.09
N VAL A 127 8.23 18.17 -15.10
CA VAL A 127 9.03 17.09 -15.69
C VAL A 127 8.53 16.75 -17.09
N ALA A 128 7.21 16.73 -17.27
CA ALA A 128 6.60 16.40 -18.54
C ALA A 128 5.21 17.01 -18.69
N SER A 129 4.82 17.16 -19.95
CA SER A 129 3.48 17.55 -20.37
C SER A 129 3.09 16.74 -21.61
N TYR A 130 1.82 16.35 -21.66
CA TYR A 130 1.21 15.60 -22.76
C TYR A 130 1.87 14.25 -23.04
N THR A 131 2.09 13.44 -22.00
CA THR A 131 2.63 12.07 -22.11
C THR A 131 1.61 10.99 -21.72
N GLU A 132 1.78 9.78 -22.24
CA GLU A 132 0.94 8.62 -21.91
C GLU A 132 1.33 7.96 -20.58
N GLU A 133 2.61 8.01 -20.23
CA GLU A 133 3.14 7.44 -19.00
C GLU A 133 3.99 8.49 -18.29
N SER A 134 4.28 8.20 -17.02
CA SER A 134 5.05 9.09 -16.14
C SER A 134 6.49 9.23 -16.64
N GLU A 135 6.97 10.44 -16.91
CA GLU A 135 8.39 10.66 -17.17
C GLU A 135 9.16 10.75 -15.84
N ALA A 136 8.53 11.25 -14.78
CA ALA A 136 9.15 11.35 -13.45
C ALA A 136 9.54 10.00 -12.83
N SER A 137 8.93 8.90 -13.28
CA SER A 137 9.29 7.55 -12.80
C SER A 137 10.44 6.88 -13.57
N ARG A 138 10.90 7.46 -14.69
CA ARG A 138 12.03 6.95 -15.46
C ARG A 138 13.36 7.28 -14.80
N GLU A 139 14.33 6.38 -14.95
CA GLU A 139 15.67 6.50 -14.35
C GLU A 139 16.53 7.62 -14.95
N LEU A 140 16.20 8.06 -16.16
CA LEU A 140 16.87 9.18 -16.84
C LEU A 140 16.63 10.51 -16.14
N TYR A 141 15.48 10.66 -15.49
CA TYR A 141 15.23 11.78 -14.60
C TYR A 141 15.75 11.38 -13.24
N LYS A 142 16.68 12.18 -12.70
CA LYS A 142 17.02 12.19 -11.27
C LYS A 142 15.81 12.69 -10.48
N SER A 143 14.68 11.98 -10.59
CA SER A 143 13.60 12.04 -9.62
C SER A 143 14.24 11.97 -8.24
N PRO A 144 13.80 12.75 -7.25
CA PRO A 144 14.30 12.58 -5.90
C PRO A 144 14.08 11.11 -5.57
N GLU A 145 15.16 10.35 -5.40
CA GLU A 145 15.10 8.92 -5.10
C GLU A 145 14.14 8.66 -3.93
N GLN A 146 14.07 9.63 -3.01
CA GLN A 146 13.09 9.75 -1.94
C GLN A 146 11.62 9.57 -2.39
N VAL A 147 11.14 10.25 -3.42
CA VAL A 147 9.74 10.13 -3.91
C VAL A 147 9.53 8.72 -4.47
N ARG A 148 10.43 8.26 -5.34
CA ARG A 148 10.33 6.93 -5.97
C ARG A 148 10.36 5.82 -4.91
N GLN A 149 11.27 5.90 -3.94
CA GLN A 149 11.35 4.95 -2.83
C GLN A 149 10.12 5.02 -1.93
N SER A 150 9.65 6.24 -1.60
CA SER A 150 8.46 6.40 -0.77
C SER A 150 7.23 5.79 -1.42
N ILE A 151 7.01 6.01 -2.72
CA ILE A 151 5.88 5.43 -3.46
C ILE A 151 6.03 3.92 -3.64
N LYS A 152 7.25 3.41 -3.87
CA LYS A 152 7.52 1.97 -3.88
C LYS A 152 7.16 1.30 -2.56
N ASN A 153 7.39 1.98 -1.44
CA ASN A 153 7.10 1.50 -0.09
C ASN A 153 5.62 1.63 0.29
N ILE A 154 4.77 2.21 -0.56
CA ILE A 154 3.32 2.18 -0.35
C ILE A 154 2.85 0.76 -0.67
N ILE A 155 2.58 -0.01 0.38
CA ILE A 155 2.04 -1.36 0.28
C ILE A 155 0.62 -1.33 0.84
N GLN A 156 -0.33 -1.72 0.00
CA GLN A 156 -1.68 -2.00 0.48
C GLN A 156 -1.72 -3.45 0.94
N TYR A 157 -1.99 -3.67 2.22
CA TYR A 157 -2.24 -4.99 2.74
C TYR A 157 -3.74 -5.29 2.76
N HIS A 158 -4.11 -6.47 2.27
CA HIS A 158 -5.47 -7.00 2.36
C HIS A 158 -5.46 -8.18 3.31
N PHE A 159 -5.87 -7.96 4.55
CA PHE A 159 -5.94 -9.02 5.57
C PHE A 159 -7.34 -9.63 5.72
N ASN A 160 -8.29 -9.24 4.85
CA ASN A 160 -9.70 -9.63 4.98
C ASN A 160 -10.07 -10.79 4.05
N ASP A 161 -9.09 -11.47 3.44
CA ASP A 161 -9.36 -12.73 2.76
C ASP A 161 -9.45 -13.84 3.80
N THR A 162 -10.66 -14.06 4.30
CA THR A 162 -11.01 -15.16 5.21
C THR A 162 -11.41 -16.42 4.45
N THR A 163 -11.29 -16.45 3.12
CA THR A 163 -11.65 -17.64 2.36
C THR A 163 -10.72 -18.79 2.71
N ALA A 164 -11.21 -20.03 2.55
CA ALA A 164 -10.38 -21.22 2.69
C ALA A 164 -9.15 -21.23 1.76
N THR A 165 -9.18 -20.43 0.68
CA THR A 165 -8.09 -20.28 -0.29
C THR A 165 -7.11 -19.15 0.02
N SER A 166 -7.32 -18.41 1.11
CA SER A 166 -6.49 -17.28 1.52
C SER A 166 -5.02 -17.64 1.57
N ALA A 167 -4.18 -16.75 1.06
CA ALA A 167 -2.76 -17.03 0.91
C ALA A 167 -2.03 -17.16 2.26
N ILE A 168 -2.57 -16.57 3.33
CA ILE A 168 -2.07 -16.71 4.71
C ILE A 168 -2.26 -18.13 5.25
N ARG A 169 -3.28 -18.85 4.75
CA ARG A 169 -3.60 -20.22 5.19
C ARG A 169 -2.71 -21.29 4.56
N LYS A 170 -1.80 -20.90 3.66
CA LYS A 170 -0.93 -21.81 2.91
C LYS A 170 0.49 -21.76 3.45
N GLU A 171 1.21 -22.85 3.20
CA GLU A 171 2.66 -22.91 3.39
C GLU A 171 3.38 -21.88 2.50
N SER A 172 4.51 -21.40 2.99
CA SER A 172 5.36 -20.42 2.29
C SER A 172 6.81 -20.85 2.29
N GLU A 173 7.58 -20.39 1.32
CA GLU A 173 9.03 -20.60 1.28
C GLU A 173 9.69 -19.85 2.45
N ILE A 174 10.48 -20.55 3.26
CA ILE A 174 11.09 -20.03 4.50
C ILE A 174 12.00 -18.81 4.26
N ASN A 175 12.60 -18.73 3.07
CA ASN A 175 13.48 -17.64 2.65
C ASN A 175 12.73 -16.45 2.05
N ASP A 176 11.42 -16.53 1.88
CA ASP A 176 10.56 -15.45 1.38
C ASP A 176 10.27 -14.43 2.51
N ASN A 177 11.32 -13.81 3.04
CA ASN A 177 11.26 -12.99 4.25
C ASN A 177 11.92 -11.61 4.07
N ARG A 178 12.10 -11.17 2.82
CA ARG A 178 12.69 -9.86 2.50
C ARG A 178 11.75 -8.69 2.82
N TYR A 179 10.46 -8.88 2.62
CA TYR A 179 9.40 -7.93 2.95
C TYR A 179 8.07 -8.69 3.11
N LEU A 180 7.15 -8.17 3.92
CA LEU A 180 5.81 -8.76 4.03
C LEU A 180 5.02 -8.49 2.74
N LYS A 181 4.51 -9.55 2.10
CA LYS A 181 3.69 -9.45 0.90
C LYS A 181 2.31 -8.88 1.19
N HIS A 182 1.75 -8.23 0.18
CA HIS A 182 0.44 -7.56 0.24
C HIS A 182 -0.75 -8.46 0.64
N ASP A 183 -0.67 -9.76 0.34
CA ASP A 183 -1.67 -10.79 0.62
C ASP A 183 -1.32 -11.61 1.88
N GLY A 184 -0.24 -11.27 2.57
CA GLY A 184 0.24 -12.00 3.76
C GLY A 184 0.76 -13.40 3.47
N SER A 185 0.92 -13.80 2.21
CA SER A 185 1.31 -15.17 1.82
C SER A 185 2.66 -15.65 2.37
N ASN A 186 3.50 -14.74 2.87
CA ASN A 186 4.79 -15.05 3.48
C ASN A 186 4.88 -14.64 4.96
N LEU A 187 3.72 -14.49 5.62
CA LEU A 187 3.67 -14.07 7.02
C LEU A 187 4.44 -15.02 7.95
N ALA A 188 4.33 -16.34 7.74
CA ALA A 188 5.07 -17.34 8.51
C ALA A 188 6.60 -17.16 8.38
N ALA A 189 7.10 -17.00 7.15
CA ALA A 189 8.52 -16.75 6.88
C ALA A 189 9.02 -15.43 7.50
N MET A 190 8.21 -14.36 7.43
CA MET A 190 8.52 -13.07 8.06
C MET A 190 8.60 -13.18 9.58
N LEU A 191 7.62 -13.84 10.22
CA LEU A 191 7.62 -14.03 11.67
C LEU A 191 8.78 -14.91 12.12
N TYR A 192 9.13 -15.95 11.35
CA TYR A 192 10.30 -16.78 11.61
C TYR A 192 11.61 -15.98 11.55
N TYR A 193 11.77 -15.14 10.54
CA TYR A 193 12.90 -14.21 10.46
C TYR A 193 12.98 -13.30 11.69
N LEU A 194 11.85 -12.73 12.15
CA LEU A 194 11.80 -11.92 13.36
C LEU A 194 12.12 -12.74 14.62
N LYS A 195 11.61 -13.97 14.74
CA LYS A 195 11.91 -14.88 15.85
C LYS A 195 13.43 -15.12 15.98
N VAL A 196 14.12 -15.34 14.85
CA VAL A 196 15.55 -15.65 14.81
C VAL A 196 16.44 -14.41 14.95
N LYS A 197 16.13 -13.33 14.21
CA LYS A 197 17.02 -12.15 14.12
C LYS A 197 16.62 -11.01 15.05
N HIS A 198 15.36 -10.93 15.46
CA HIS A 198 14.80 -9.83 16.26
C HIS A 198 13.90 -10.34 17.40
N PRO A 199 14.39 -11.24 18.29
CA PRO A 199 13.55 -11.97 19.25
C PRO A 199 12.74 -11.07 20.21
N ILE A 200 13.27 -9.89 20.55
CA ILE A 200 12.56 -8.90 21.39
C ILE A 200 11.32 -8.35 20.64
N VAL A 201 11.46 -8.02 19.36
CA VAL A 201 10.34 -7.54 18.53
C VAL A 201 9.32 -8.65 18.35
N PHE A 202 9.78 -9.87 18.05
CA PHE A 202 8.93 -11.03 17.92
C PHE A 202 8.10 -11.31 19.19
N LYS A 203 8.72 -11.26 20.38
CA LYS A 203 8.00 -11.43 21.65
C LYS A 203 6.99 -10.30 21.92
N ARG A 204 7.22 -9.09 21.40
CA ARG A 204 6.20 -8.02 21.45
C ARG A 204 5.01 -8.34 20.55
N ILE A 205 5.23 -8.94 19.38
CA ILE A 205 4.14 -9.38 18.48
C ILE A 205 3.28 -10.41 19.20
N GLU A 206 3.88 -11.47 19.76
CA GLU A 206 3.12 -12.50 20.51
C GLU A 206 2.30 -11.89 21.65
N LYS A 207 2.90 -10.99 22.44
CA LYS A 207 2.17 -10.29 23.51
C LYS A 207 1.01 -9.45 22.99
N THR A 208 1.17 -8.79 21.84
CA THR A 208 0.09 -8.02 21.21
C THR A 208 -1.03 -8.93 20.72
N VAL A 209 -0.71 -10.08 20.12
CA VAL A 209 -1.70 -11.07 19.69
C VAL A 209 -2.50 -11.58 20.89
N ARG A 210 -1.83 -11.92 22.00
CA ARG A 210 -2.49 -12.35 23.26
C ARG A 210 -3.48 -11.34 23.83
N ARG A 211 -3.29 -10.04 23.56
CA ARG A 211 -4.23 -9.01 24.02
C ARG A 211 -5.56 -9.05 23.28
N VAL A 212 -5.58 -9.59 22.06
CA VAL A 212 -6.79 -9.68 21.22
C VAL A 212 -7.36 -11.10 21.23
N ALA A 213 -6.48 -12.12 21.28
CA ALA A 213 -6.82 -13.53 21.35
C ALA A 213 -6.20 -14.17 22.61
N PRO A 214 -6.87 -14.12 23.78
CA PRO A 214 -6.30 -14.63 25.04
C PRO A 214 -6.02 -16.14 25.04
N PHE A 215 -6.71 -16.91 24.20
CA PHE A 215 -6.48 -18.34 24.03
C PHE A 215 -5.12 -18.65 23.38
N PHE A 216 -4.60 -17.75 22.53
CA PHE A 216 -3.31 -17.90 21.87
C PHE A 216 -2.17 -17.95 22.89
N ASN A 217 -1.35 -19.00 22.87
CA ASN A 217 -0.15 -19.08 23.70
C ASN A 217 1.07 -18.60 22.90
N GLU A 218 1.59 -19.35 21.93
CA GLU A 218 2.73 -18.92 21.13
C GLU A 218 2.67 -19.41 19.68
N PHE A 219 3.45 -18.77 18.80
CA PHE A 219 3.56 -19.23 17.42
C PHE A 219 4.51 -20.42 17.32
N ILE A 220 4.08 -21.44 16.58
CA ILE A 220 4.88 -22.58 16.18
C ILE A 220 5.46 -22.28 14.78
N LEU A 221 6.66 -21.69 14.77
CA LEU A 221 7.40 -21.31 13.57
C LEU A 221 8.66 -22.15 13.46
N GLU A 222 8.58 -23.21 12.65
CA GLU A 222 9.64 -24.17 12.36
C GLU A 222 9.48 -24.67 10.92
N PRO A 223 10.58 -25.05 10.24
CA PRO A 223 10.51 -25.66 8.90
C PRO A 223 9.70 -26.95 8.91
N ASP A 224 9.05 -27.27 7.79
CA ASP A 224 8.40 -28.57 7.63
C ASP A 224 9.44 -29.71 7.71
N ARG A 225 9.08 -30.80 8.40
CA ARG A 225 9.99 -31.92 8.67
C ARG A 225 10.31 -32.75 7.42
N LEU A 226 9.42 -32.76 6.44
CA LEU A 226 9.60 -33.45 5.17
C LEU A 226 10.17 -32.51 4.09
N ASN A 227 10.00 -31.20 4.26
CA ASN A 227 10.54 -30.18 3.37
C ASN A 227 10.99 -28.91 4.11
N GLU A 228 12.26 -28.84 4.48
CA GLU A 228 12.86 -27.71 5.22
C GLU A 228 12.81 -26.35 4.50
N ARG A 229 12.42 -26.33 3.23
CA ARG A 229 12.20 -25.07 2.48
C ARG A 229 10.88 -24.41 2.81
N LEU A 230 9.92 -25.15 3.36
CA LEU A 230 8.57 -24.67 3.61
C LEU A 230 8.36 -24.38 5.10
N ILE A 231 7.49 -23.41 5.36
CA ILE A 231 7.04 -23.03 6.69
C ILE A 231 5.56 -22.64 6.65
N GLU A 232 4.82 -23.08 7.67
CA GLU A 232 3.41 -22.74 7.88
C GLU A 232 3.24 -21.85 9.11
N LEU A 233 2.21 -21.01 9.10
CA LEU A 233 1.79 -20.26 10.27
C LEU A 233 0.96 -21.17 11.19
N ARG A 234 1.54 -21.55 12.33
CA ARG A 234 0.89 -22.39 13.34
C ARG A 234 0.98 -21.77 14.74
N TRP A 235 0.11 -22.18 15.65
CA TRP A 235 0.15 -21.78 17.07
C TRP A 235 -0.36 -22.88 17.99
N ASN A 236 -0.02 -22.76 19.28
CA ASN A 236 -0.67 -23.52 20.35
C ASN A 236 -1.53 -22.59 21.21
N GLU A 237 -2.47 -23.19 21.93
CA GLU A 237 -3.34 -22.51 22.88
C GLU A 237 -2.85 -22.66 24.32
N THR A 238 -3.29 -21.74 25.19
CA THR A 238 -2.87 -21.72 26.60
C THR A 238 -3.42 -22.91 27.38
N ASP A 239 -4.64 -23.34 27.04
CA ASP A 239 -5.32 -24.46 27.70
C ASP A 239 -4.91 -25.83 27.13
N ASP A 240 -4.26 -25.86 25.96
CA ASP A 240 -3.73 -27.06 25.31
C ASP A 240 -2.34 -26.79 24.70
N PRO A 241 -1.25 -26.90 25.47
CA PRO A 241 0.10 -26.62 24.99
C PRO A 241 0.59 -27.54 23.87
N ASP A 242 0.01 -28.76 23.76
CA ASP A 242 0.32 -29.74 22.72
C ASP A 242 -0.49 -29.51 21.42
N SER A 243 -1.44 -28.57 21.46
CA SER A 243 -2.18 -28.16 20.26
C SER A 243 -1.26 -27.59 19.19
N ASN A 244 -1.65 -27.83 17.93
CA ASN A 244 -0.90 -27.38 16.77
C ASN A 244 -1.89 -26.93 15.70
N PHE A 245 -2.45 -25.75 15.92
CA PHE A 245 -3.44 -25.18 15.03
C PHE A 245 -2.75 -24.50 13.85
N GLY A 246 -3.17 -24.87 12.64
CA GLY A 246 -2.75 -24.20 11.41
C GLY A 246 -3.64 -23.01 11.08
N ALA A 247 -3.12 -22.06 10.30
CA ALA A 247 -3.88 -20.91 9.82
C ALA A 247 -5.16 -21.31 9.06
N SER A 248 -5.21 -22.52 8.49
CA SER A 248 -6.40 -23.08 7.86
C SER A 248 -7.59 -23.31 8.82
N GLN A 249 -7.31 -23.45 10.12
CA GLN A 249 -8.29 -23.71 11.18
C GLN A 249 -8.81 -22.43 11.85
N PHE A 250 -8.46 -21.25 11.35
CA PHE A 250 -9.02 -19.98 11.84
C PHE A 250 -10.54 -19.95 11.63
N SER A 251 -11.28 -19.71 12.72
CA SER A 251 -12.70 -19.38 12.66
C SER A 251 -12.87 -17.94 12.18
N ASP A 252 -13.78 -17.70 11.25
CA ASP A 252 -14.00 -16.39 10.63
C ASP A 252 -14.55 -15.31 11.61
N GLY A 253 -14.77 -15.67 12.88
CA GLY A 253 -15.35 -14.81 13.93
C GLY A 253 -14.43 -14.48 15.12
N THR A 254 -13.11 -14.72 15.01
CA THR A 254 -12.12 -14.41 16.07
C THR A 254 -11.42 -13.08 15.88
#